data_AF-A0A3S0CIW2-F1
#
_entry.id   AF-A0A3S0CIW2-F1
#
_cell.length_a   1.000
_cell.length_b   1.000
_cell.length_c   1.000
_cell.angle_alpha   90.00
_cell.angle_beta   90.00
_cell.angle_gamma   90.00
#
_symmetry.space_group_name_H-M   'P 1'
#
loop_
_entity.id
_entity.type
_entity.pdbx_description
1 polymer ?
#
loop_
_entity_poly.entity_id
_entity_poly.type
_entity_poly.pdbx_seq_one_letter_code
_entity_poly.pdbx_strand_id
1 'polypeptide(L)'
;MLSASPLTAGVTLLIVLLMFGTGFAVGKGRHKYGIQAPAVTGHPVFERLYRVQMNTLEWAVMTLPCLWICAAYVSDALAAGLGGAWIVGRIWYAVGYARAPEKRAGGFTIGALAFGALGLAAGGGVLRHLIGT
;
A
#
# COMPACT_ATOMS: atom_id res chain seq x y z
N MET A 1 -22.11 -8.25 0.19
CA MET A 1 -20.96 -7.91 -0.67
C MET A 1 -19.68 -7.71 0.14
N LEU A 2 -19.61 -6.81 1.14
CA LEU A 2 -18.47 -6.76 2.08
C LEU A 2 -18.43 -7.93 3.08
N SER A 3 -19.61 -8.34 3.56
CA SER A 3 -19.76 -9.47 4.50
C SER A 3 -19.35 -10.84 3.93
N ALA A 4 -19.25 -10.95 2.60
CA ALA A 4 -18.81 -12.17 1.92
C ALA A 4 -17.28 -12.29 1.87
N SER A 5 -16.56 -11.19 2.14
CA SER A 5 -15.09 -11.13 2.06
C SER A 5 -14.51 -10.40 3.29
N PRO A 6 -14.74 -10.93 4.50
CA PRO A 6 -14.34 -10.26 5.74
C PRO A 6 -12.83 -10.10 5.87
N LEU A 7 -12.02 -11.02 5.33
CA LEU A 7 -10.56 -10.93 5.40
C LEU A 7 -10.06 -9.75 4.55
N THR A 8 -10.57 -9.64 3.32
CA THR A 8 -10.27 -8.53 2.41
C THR A 8 -10.72 -7.18 2.97
N ALA A 9 -11.91 -7.14 3.61
CA ALA A 9 -12.38 -5.94 4.30
C ALA A 9 -11.43 -5.53 5.44
N GLY A 10 -10.99 -6.50 6.25
CA GLY A 10 -10.00 -6.27 7.32
C GLY A 10 -8.68 -5.72 6.77
N VAL A 11 -8.14 -6.32 5.71
CA VAL A 11 -6.93 -5.84 5.03
C VAL A 11 -7.13 -4.42 4.48
N THR A 12 -8.29 -4.12 3.91
CA THR A 12 -8.61 -2.77 3.43
C THR A 12 -8.53 -1.74 4.57
N LEU A 13 -9.07 -2.04 5.76
CA LEU A 13 -8.96 -1.17 6.93
C LEU A 13 -7.51 -0.98 7.39
N LEU A 14 -6.69 -2.04 7.33
CA LEU A 14 -5.26 -1.94 7.62
C LEU A 14 -4.52 -1.04 6.61
N ILE A 15 -4.88 -1.08 5.33
CA ILE A 15 -4.35 -0.15 4.31
C ILE A 15 -4.74 1.29 4.66
N VAL A 16 -5.99 1.53 5.05
CA VAL A 16 -6.46 2.86 5.50
C VAL A 16 -5.67 3.34 6.71
N LEU A 17 -5.42 2.48 7.69
CA LEU A 17 -4.61 2.82 8.88
C LEU A 17 -3.16 3.13 8.51
N LEU A 18 -2.55 2.40 7.57
CA LEU A 18 -1.23 2.71 7.04
C LEU A 18 -1.19 4.08 6.35
N MET A 19 -2.21 4.40 5.54
CA MET A 19 -2.33 5.70 4.88
C MET A 19 -2.44 6.83 5.89
N PHE A 20 -3.29 6.65 6.89
CA PHE A 20 -3.41 7.58 8.00
C PHE A 20 -2.09 7.76 8.75
N GLY A 21 -1.40 6.67 9.09
CA GLY A 21 -0.12 6.70 9.81
C GLY A 21 0.99 7.43 9.05
N THR A 22 1.10 7.19 7.73
CA THR A 22 2.07 7.91 6.88
C THR A 22 1.71 9.39 6.72
N GLY A 23 0.43 9.73 6.55
CA GLY A 23 -0.04 11.12 6.54
C GLY A 23 0.25 11.85 7.85
N PHE A 24 -0.02 11.21 8.98
CA PHE A 24 0.29 11.74 10.30
C PHE A 24 1.80 11.97 10.49
N ALA A 25 2.64 11.05 10.01
CA ALA A 25 4.09 11.21 10.07
C ALA A 25 4.58 12.44 9.28
N VAL A 26 4.00 12.70 8.10
CA VAL A 26 4.29 13.93 7.32
C VAL A 26 3.84 15.16 8.08
N GLY A 27 2.63 15.18 8.64
CA GLY A 27 2.12 16.30 9.45
C GLY A 27 3.02 16.61 10.64
N LYS A 28 3.42 15.59 11.40
CA LYS A 28 4.39 15.72 12.49
C LYS A 28 5.74 16.24 11.99
N GLY A 29 6.19 15.78 10.83
CA GLY A 29 7.41 16.26 10.17
C GLY A 29 7.34 17.75 9.82
N ARG A 30 6.20 18.23 9.29
CA ARG A 30 5.99 19.65 8.98
C ARG A 30 6.20 20.52 10.21
N HIS A 31 5.55 20.17 11.32
CA HIS A 31 5.69 20.91 12.58
C HIS A 31 7.12 20.85 13.13
N LYS A 32 7.72 19.66 13.16
CA LYS A 32 9.06 19.46 13.73
C LYS A 32 10.15 20.23 12.98
N TYR A 33 10.03 20.35 11.67
CA TYR A 33 11.05 20.95 10.81
C TYR A 33 10.64 22.33 10.26
N GLY A 34 9.54 22.93 10.75
CA GLY A 34 9.11 24.26 10.36
C GLY A 34 8.67 24.40 8.89
N ILE A 35 8.19 23.32 8.26
CA ILE A 35 7.82 23.33 6.84
C ILE A 35 6.38 23.80 6.66
N GLN A 36 6.22 25.09 6.32
CA GLN A 36 4.92 25.71 6.06
C GLN A 36 4.30 25.21 4.74
N ALA A 37 2.99 25.02 4.72
CA ALA A 37 2.27 24.78 3.47
C ALA A 37 2.37 26.03 2.57
N PRO A 38 2.45 25.90 1.24
CA PRO A 38 2.33 24.67 0.43
C PRO A 38 3.67 23.94 0.20
N ALA A 39 4.76 24.31 0.88
CA ALA A 39 6.07 23.72 0.61
C ALA A 39 6.10 22.21 0.88
N VAL A 40 6.76 21.48 -0.02
CA VAL A 40 6.98 20.02 0.06
C VAL A 40 8.47 19.65 0.04
N THR A 41 9.34 20.66 0.13
CA THR A 41 10.80 20.56 0.21
C THR A 41 11.31 21.29 1.46
N GLY A 42 12.51 20.95 1.92
CA GLY A 42 13.14 21.58 3.07
C GLY A 42 14.07 20.63 3.81
N HIS A 43 13.68 20.16 5.00
CA HIS A 43 14.53 19.28 5.78
C HIS A 43 14.61 17.87 5.16
N PRO A 44 15.80 17.26 4.98
CA PRO A 44 15.93 15.96 4.32
C PRO A 44 15.11 14.82 4.93
N VAL A 45 14.91 14.83 6.25
CA VAL A 45 14.02 13.85 6.92
C VAL A 45 12.56 14.08 6.55
N PHE A 46 12.13 15.34 6.45
CA PHE A 46 10.76 15.66 6.04
C PHE A 46 10.50 15.20 4.61
N GLU A 47 11.43 15.47 3.69
CA GLU A 47 11.29 15.03 2.30
C GLU A 47 11.20 13.50 2.17
N ARG A 48 11.96 12.75 3.00
CA ARG A 48 11.83 11.29 3.06
C ARG A 48 10.46 10.84 3.54
N LEU A 49 9.93 11.44 4.61
CA LEU A 49 8.58 11.14 5.10
C LEU A 49 7.52 11.44 4.04
N TYR A 50 7.64 12.58 3.36
CA TYR A 50 6.73 12.97 2.29
C TYR A 50 6.78 11.98 1.11
N ARG A 51 7.98 11.60 0.66
CA ARG A 51 8.16 10.59 -0.40
C ARG A 51 7.61 9.22 -0.01
N VAL A 52 7.80 8.80 1.24
CA VAL A 52 7.21 7.56 1.76
C VAL A 52 5.69 7.61 1.67
N GLN A 53 5.08 8.69 2.17
CA GLN A 53 3.62 8.83 2.19
C GLN A 53 3.04 8.90 0.77
N MET A 54 3.60 9.70 -0.13
CA MET A 54 3.12 9.82 -1.51
C MET A 54 3.28 8.52 -2.29
N ASN A 55 4.44 7.87 -2.21
CA ASN A 55 4.62 6.58 -2.87
C ASN A 55 3.64 5.55 -2.31
N THR A 56 3.45 5.50 -0.99
CA THR A 56 2.51 4.56 -0.36
C THR A 56 1.07 4.81 -0.81
N LEU A 57 0.68 6.08 -0.95
CA LEU A 57 -0.63 6.48 -1.49
C LEU A 57 -0.83 6.02 -2.94
N GLU A 58 0.13 6.31 -3.83
CA GLU A 58 0.05 5.90 -5.24
C GLU A 58 -0.17 4.39 -5.39
N TRP A 59 0.57 3.60 -4.63
CA TRP A 59 0.41 2.14 -4.67
C TRP A 59 -0.86 1.66 -3.99
N ALA A 60 -1.32 2.31 -2.93
CA ALA A 60 -2.58 1.95 -2.27
C ALA A 60 -3.76 2.12 -3.25
N VAL A 61 -3.77 3.22 -4.03
CA VAL A 61 -4.80 3.50 -5.04
C VAL A 61 -4.86 2.40 -6.10
N MET A 62 -3.72 1.84 -6.52
CA MET A 62 -3.70 0.71 -7.45
C MET A 62 -4.04 -0.63 -6.79
N THR A 63 -3.58 -0.84 -5.54
CA THR A 63 -3.72 -2.11 -4.83
C THR A 63 -5.17 -2.37 -4.44
N LEU A 64 -5.91 -1.34 -4.00
CA LEU A 64 -7.29 -1.49 -3.51
C LEU A 64 -8.25 -2.07 -4.59
N PRO A 65 -8.29 -1.57 -5.83
CA PRO A 65 -9.08 -2.18 -6.90
C PRO A 65 -8.66 -3.63 -7.18
N CYS A 66 -7.36 -3.92 -7.31
CA CYS A 66 -6.88 -5.29 -7.55
C CYS A 66 -7.25 -6.23 -6.41
N LEU A 67 -7.22 -5.75 -5.17
CA LEU A 67 -7.60 -6.49 -3.97
C LEU A 67 -9.06 -6.95 -4.04
N TRP A 68 -9.97 -6.01 -4.30
CA TRP A 68 -11.40 -6.31 -4.36
C TRP A 68 -11.78 -7.16 -5.58
N ILE A 69 -11.14 -6.93 -6.72
CA ILE A 69 -11.34 -7.78 -7.90
C ILE A 69 -10.86 -9.21 -7.62
N CYS A 70 -9.68 -9.38 -7.00
CA CYS A 70 -9.18 -10.71 -6.62
C CYS A 70 -10.11 -11.42 -5.63
N ALA A 71 -10.64 -10.69 -4.63
CA ALA A 71 -11.58 -11.25 -3.67
C ALA A 71 -12.88 -11.73 -4.34
N ALA A 72 -13.39 -10.96 -5.30
CA ALA A 72 -14.64 -11.26 -6.00
C ALA A 72 -14.51 -12.38 -7.04
N TYR A 73 -13.41 -12.42 -7.78
CA TYR A 73 -13.23 -13.34 -8.92
C TYR A 73 -12.37 -14.57 -8.61
N VAL A 74 -11.62 -14.57 -7.50
CA VAL A 74 -10.68 -15.66 -7.17
C VAL A 74 -10.95 -16.21 -5.77
N SER A 75 -10.65 -15.45 -4.71
CA SER A 75 -10.84 -15.89 -3.33
C SER A 75 -10.55 -14.76 -2.34
N ASP A 76 -11.39 -14.63 -1.30
CA ASP A 76 -11.16 -13.72 -0.17
C ASP A 76 -9.81 -13.99 0.53
N ALA A 77 -9.46 -15.27 0.73
CA ALA A 77 -8.22 -15.64 1.42
C ALA A 77 -6.97 -15.27 0.62
N LEU A 78 -6.99 -15.47 -0.71
CA LEU A 78 -5.87 -15.12 -1.59
C LEU A 78 -5.67 -13.61 -1.64
N ALA A 79 -6.76 -12.86 -1.84
CA ALA A 79 -6.74 -11.40 -1.84
C ALA A 79 -6.18 -10.87 -0.52
N ALA A 80 -6.70 -11.35 0.62
CA ALA A 80 -6.23 -10.95 1.94
C ALA A 80 -4.76 -11.31 2.19
N GLY A 81 -4.30 -12.49 1.79
CA GLY A 81 -2.91 -12.91 1.94
C GLY A 81 -1.94 -12.02 1.16
N LEU A 82 -2.25 -11.73 -0.11
CA LEU A 82 -1.43 -10.86 -0.95
C LEU A 82 -1.48 -9.39 -0.50
N GLY A 83 -2.66 -8.90 -0.11
CA GLY A 83 -2.80 -7.56 0.47
C GLY A 83 -2.06 -7.41 1.80
N GLY A 84 -2.06 -8.45 2.65
CA GLY A 84 -1.27 -8.51 3.87
C GLY A 84 0.24 -8.44 3.59
N ALA A 85 0.72 -9.24 2.64
CA ALA A 85 2.12 -9.19 2.21
C ALA A 85 2.52 -7.81 1.67
N TRP A 86 1.62 -7.17 0.91
CA TRP A 86 1.81 -5.79 0.45
C TRP A 86 1.96 -4.82 1.63
N ILE A 87 1.07 -4.86 2.63
CA ILE A 87 1.13 -4.00 3.82
C ILE A 87 2.48 -4.18 4.54
N VAL A 88 2.92 -5.42 4.77
CA VAL A 88 4.21 -5.71 5.42
C VAL A 88 5.36 -5.09 4.61
N GLY A 89 5.35 -5.23 3.28
CA GLY A 89 6.30 -4.57 2.40
C GLY A 89 6.30 -3.05 2.54
N ARG A 90 5.12 -2.42 2.61
CA ARG A 90 5.01 -0.96 2.78
C ARG A 90 5.46 -0.47 4.16
N ILE A 91 5.19 -1.21 5.24
CA ILE A 91 5.69 -0.88 6.57
C ILE A 91 7.21 -0.97 6.61
N TRP A 92 7.79 -2.05 6.06
CA TRP A 92 9.24 -2.17 5.96
C TRP A 92 9.83 -1.04 5.10
N TYR A 93 9.23 -0.76 3.94
CA TYR A 93 9.63 0.37 3.10
C TYR A 93 9.65 1.69 3.87
N ALA A 94 8.58 2.00 4.61
CA ALA A 94 8.45 3.23 5.38
C ALA A 94 9.52 3.33 6.49
N VAL A 95 9.70 2.27 7.27
CA VAL A 95 10.69 2.21 8.36
C VAL A 95 12.12 2.27 7.82
N GLY A 96 12.40 1.54 6.74
CA GLY A 96 13.70 1.50 6.09
C GLY A 96 14.08 2.88 5.53
N TYR A 97 13.19 3.48 4.76
CA TYR A 97 13.42 4.78 4.12
C TYR A 97 13.53 5.91 5.15
N ALA A 98 12.74 5.88 6.23
CA ALA A 98 12.86 6.87 7.30
C ALA A 98 14.25 6.84 7.98
N ARG A 99 14.86 5.65 8.11
CA ARG A 99 16.20 5.47 8.69
C ARG A 99 17.32 5.82 7.72
N ALA A 100 17.29 5.29 6.50
CA ALA A 100 18.28 5.56 5.47
C ALA A 100 17.68 5.35 4.07
N PRO A 101 17.92 6.25 3.09
CA PRO A 101 17.41 6.12 1.72
C PRO A 101 17.69 4.76 1.06
N GLU A 102 18.86 4.19 1.31
CA GLU A 102 19.33 2.94 0.72
C GLU A 102 18.56 1.71 1.22
N LYS A 103 17.99 1.78 2.44
CA LYS A 103 17.30 0.65 3.08
C LYS A 103 15.86 0.45 2.61
N ARG A 104 15.41 1.22 1.62
CA ARG A 104 14.05 1.15 1.08
C ARG A 104 13.81 -0.03 0.13
N ALA A 105 14.87 -0.56 -0.49
CA ALA A 105 14.74 -1.50 -1.61
C ALA A 105 14.03 -2.82 -1.22
N GLY A 106 14.40 -3.45 -0.11
CA GLY A 106 13.81 -4.73 0.31
C GLY A 106 12.29 -4.67 0.52
N GLY A 107 11.82 -3.68 1.30
CA GLY A 107 10.39 -3.47 1.52
C GLY A 107 9.63 -3.09 0.23
N PHE A 108 10.26 -2.30 -0.65
CA PHE A 108 9.70 -1.98 -1.95
C PHE A 108 9.51 -3.23 -2.82
N THR A 109 10.53 -4.10 -2.91
CA THR A 109 10.47 -5.32 -3.72
C THR A 109 9.36 -6.25 -3.24
N ILE A 110 9.22 -6.45 -1.93
CA ILE A 110 8.12 -7.28 -1.38
C ILE A 110 6.76 -6.69 -1.73
N GLY A 111 6.58 -5.37 -1.54
CA GLY A 111 5.35 -4.69 -1.91
C GLY A 111 5.04 -4.81 -3.40
N ALA A 112 6.05 -4.64 -4.25
CA ALA A 112 5.90 -4.73 -5.71
C ALA A 112 5.52 -6.15 -6.17
N LEU A 113 6.17 -7.18 -5.62
CA LEU A 113 5.86 -8.58 -5.94
C LEU A 113 4.46 -8.96 -5.46
N ALA A 114 4.08 -8.56 -4.25
CA ALA A 114 2.74 -8.81 -3.72
C ALA A 114 1.65 -8.14 -4.58
N PHE A 115 1.87 -6.88 -4.98
CA PHE A 115 0.96 -6.18 -5.90
C PHE A 115 0.90 -6.84 -7.28
N GLY A 116 2.04 -7.22 -7.85
CA GLY A 116 2.10 -7.90 -9.15
C GLY A 116 1.34 -9.22 -9.13
N ALA A 117 1.56 -10.04 -8.11
CA ALA A 117 0.82 -11.29 -7.91
C ALA A 117 -0.69 -11.05 -7.74
N LEU A 118 -1.07 -10.01 -6.99
CA LEU A 118 -2.47 -9.64 -6.79
C LEU A 118 -3.14 -9.18 -8.09
N GLY A 119 -2.45 -8.35 -8.88
CA GLY A 119 -2.92 -7.89 -10.18
C GLY A 119 -3.08 -9.03 -11.19
N LEU A 120 -2.11 -9.95 -11.25
CA LEU A 120 -2.18 -11.14 -12.11
C LEU A 120 -3.33 -12.06 -11.69
N ALA A 121 -3.52 -12.30 -10.39
CA ALA A 121 -4.63 -13.11 -9.89
C ALA A 121 -5.98 -12.45 -10.22
N ALA A 122 -6.12 -11.14 -9.95
CA ALA A 122 -7.32 -10.38 -10.27
C ALA A 122 -7.65 -10.43 -11.78
N GLY A 123 -6.67 -10.13 -12.64
CA GLY A 123 -6.83 -10.17 -14.09
C GLY A 123 -7.17 -11.57 -14.61
N GLY A 124 -6.47 -12.58 -14.11
CA GLY A 124 -6.74 -13.98 -14.46
C GLY A 124 -8.14 -14.44 -14.06
N GLY A 125 -8.62 -14.04 -12.87
CA GLY A 125 -9.98 -14.33 -12.42
C GLY A 125 -11.05 -13.69 -13.30
N VAL A 126 -10.86 -12.42 -13.69
CA VAL A 126 -11.77 -11.72 -14.61
C VAL A 126 -11.78 -12.39 -15.99
N LEU A 127 -10.60 -12.67 -16.56
CA LEU A 127 -10.48 -13.32 -17.88
C LEU A 127 -11.14 -14.70 -17.88
N ARG A 128 -10.89 -15.51 -16.85
CA ARG A 128 -11.52 -16.81 -16.68
C ARG A 128 -13.04 -16.72 -16.71
N HIS A 129 -13.60 -15.74 -15.98
CA HIS A 129 -15.05 -15.51 -15.95
C HIS A 129 -15.61 -15.06 -17.33
N LEU A 130 -14.88 -14.20 -18.05
CA LEU A 130 -15.28 -13.76 -19.39
C LEU A 130 -15.23 -14.88 -20.44
N ILE A 131 -14.31 -15.83 -20.29
CA ILE A 131 -14.11 -16.95 -21.23
C ILE A 131 -15.07 -18.13 -20.92
N GLY A 132 -15.81 -18.08 -19.81
CA GLY A 132 -16.80 -19.10 -19.46
C GLY A 132 -16.21 -20.44 -18.98
N THR A 133 -14.96 -20.43 -18.52
CA THR A 133 -14.22 -21.59 -17.97
C THR A 133 -14.08 -21.50 -16.45
#